data_AF-A0A0L8IBL5-F1
#
_entry.id   AF-A0A0L8IBL5-F1
#
_cell.length_a   1.000
_cell.length_b   1.000
_cell.length_c   1.000
_cell.angle_alpha   90.00
_cell.angle_beta   90.00
_cell.angle_gamma   90.00
#
_symmetry.space_group_name_H-M   'P 1'
#
loop_
_entity.id
_entity.type
_entity.pdbx_description
1 polymer ?
#
loop_
_entity_poly.entity_id
_entity_poly.type
_entity_poly.pdbx_seq_one_letter_code
_entity_poly.pdbx_strand_id
1 'polypeptide(L)'
;IVRTDLQELYDLDLGGAPYGYTPFCSSRTEMDGFRFWKSGYWASHLGGRKYHISALYVVDLKKFRRIAAGDRLRGQYQGLSQDPNSLANLDQDLPNNMIHQVAIKSLPQEWLWCETWCSTKELKNAKTIDLVSNNRFALAKETNRISTRLTKSWGRFARLKAVLQHGHSQMTETSKTSKELP
;
A
#
# COMPACT_ATOMS: atom_id res chain seq x y z
N ILE A 1 -1.46 8.85 -0.29
CA ILE A 1 -1.16 10.12 0.43
C ILE A 1 -0.33 9.79 1.67
N VAL A 2 0.79 10.46 1.91
CA VAL A 2 1.60 10.31 3.13
C VAL A 2 1.51 11.59 3.96
N ARG A 3 1.36 11.48 5.27
CA ARG A 3 1.15 12.60 6.23
C ARG A 3 2.15 12.60 7.40
N THR A 4 3.09 11.67 7.41
CA THR A 4 4.08 11.46 8.47
C THR A 4 5.49 11.48 7.88
N ASP A 5 6.51 11.50 8.74
CA ASP A 5 7.89 11.25 8.33
C ASP A 5 8.07 9.75 8.03
N LEU A 6 8.52 9.43 6.81
CA LEU A 6 8.78 8.04 6.42
C LEU A 6 9.99 7.44 7.13
N GLN A 7 10.84 8.26 7.75
CA GLN A 7 11.93 7.80 8.61
C GLN A 7 11.39 6.91 9.74
N GLU A 8 10.20 7.22 10.29
CA GLU A 8 9.55 6.35 11.29
C GLU A 8 9.25 4.93 10.79
N LEU A 9 8.97 4.77 9.48
CA LEU A 9 8.75 3.43 8.88
C LEU A 9 10.07 2.71 8.63
N TYR A 10 11.10 3.48 8.26
CA TYR A 10 12.45 2.96 8.02
C TYR A 10 13.07 2.42 9.32
N ASP A 11 12.91 3.13 10.42
CA ASP A 11 13.46 2.76 11.74
C ASP A 11 12.62 1.71 12.48
N LEU A 12 11.47 1.31 11.93
CA LEU A 12 10.57 0.36 12.57
C LEU A 12 11.20 -1.03 12.69
N ASP A 13 11.29 -1.56 13.91
CA ASP A 13 11.80 -2.91 14.14
C ASP A 13 10.86 -4.00 13.57
N LEU A 14 11.36 -4.69 12.54
CA LEU A 14 10.66 -5.80 11.89
C LEU A 14 10.69 -7.10 12.70
N GLY A 15 11.34 -7.13 13.87
CA GLY A 15 11.39 -8.31 14.73
C GLY A 15 12.04 -9.51 14.03
N GLY A 16 13.03 -9.23 13.17
CA GLY A 16 13.71 -10.23 12.35
C GLY A 16 12.94 -10.72 11.12
N ALA A 17 11.74 -10.23 10.83
CA ALA A 17 11.04 -10.48 9.58
C ALA A 17 11.76 -9.77 8.40
N PRO A 18 11.81 -10.39 7.21
CA PRO A 18 12.42 -9.77 6.01
C PRO A 18 11.60 -8.61 5.45
N TYR A 19 10.31 -8.52 5.75
CA TYR A 19 9.43 -7.43 5.32
C TYR A 19 8.27 -7.23 6.29
N GLY A 20 7.71 -6.02 6.25
CA GLY A 20 6.52 -5.63 7.01
C GLY A 20 5.44 -5.09 6.09
N TYR A 21 4.19 -5.45 6.36
CA TYR A 21 3.01 -5.02 5.60
C TYR A 21 1.92 -4.53 6.54
N THR A 22 1.07 -3.63 6.08
CA THR A 22 -0.11 -3.20 6.83
C THR A 22 -1.25 -4.22 6.69
N PRO A 23 -1.87 -4.67 7.80
CA PRO A 23 -3.04 -5.53 7.73
C PRO A 23 -4.27 -4.79 7.20
N PHE A 24 -5.25 -5.54 6.70
CA PHE A 24 -6.56 -4.97 6.42
C PHE A 24 -7.21 -4.40 7.68
N CYS A 25 -7.76 -3.21 7.53
CA CYS A 25 -8.48 -2.50 8.59
C CYS A 25 -9.79 -3.19 8.94
N SER A 26 -10.03 -3.47 10.22
CA SER A 26 -11.22 -4.19 10.70
C SER A 26 -12.31 -3.29 11.29
N SER A 27 -12.08 -1.97 11.36
CA SER A 27 -12.92 -1.05 12.14
C SER A 27 -14.28 -0.72 11.51
N ARG A 28 -14.42 -0.84 10.19
CA ARG A 28 -15.70 -0.63 9.50
C ARG A 28 -16.44 -1.96 9.43
N THR A 29 -17.48 -2.10 10.25
CA THR A 29 -18.24 -3.35 10.44
C THR A 29 -19.26 -3.57 9.32
N GLU A 30 -19.75 -2.52 8.68
CA GLU A 30 -20.65 -2.61 7.52
C GLU A 30 -20.01 -3.35 6.34
N MET A 31 -18.68 -3.46 6.35
CA MET A 31 -17.90 -4.17 5.32
C MET A 31 -17.58 -5.61 5.68
N ASP A 32 -17.99 -6.13 6.85
CA ASP A 32 -17.60 -7.48 7.29
C ASP A 32 -18.02 -8.58 6.30
N GLY A 33 -19.18 -8.44 5.64
CA GLY A 33 -19.64 -9.36 4.60
C GLY A 33 -18.75 -9.44 3.35
N PHE A 34 -17.88 -8.45 3.12
CA PHE A 34 -16.98 -8.40 1.98
C PHE A 34 -15.55 -8.86 2.31
N ARG A 35 -15.29 -9.25 3.57
CA ARG A 35 -13.97 -9.69 4.03
C ARG A 35 -13.72 -11.14 3.67
N PHE A 36 -13.46 -11.39 2.40
CA PHE A 36 -13.24 -12.74 1.85
C PHE A 36 -12.16 -13.54 2.60
N TRP A 37 -11.16 -12.86 3.19
CA TRP A 37 -10.10 -13.51 3.94
C TRP A 37 -10.52 -14.04 5.33
N LYS A 38 -11.74 -13.71 5.80
CA LYS A 38 -12.30 -14.24 7.05
C LYS A 38 -13.05 -15.56 6.86
N SER A 39 -13.16 -16.09 5.63
CA SER A 39 -13.81 -17.38 5.35
C SER A 39 -13.03 -18.24 4.36
N GLY A 40 -13.46 -19.50 4.20
CA GLY A 40 -12.95 -20.43 3.19
C GLY A 40 -11.45 -20.69 3.29
N TYR A 41 -10.81 -20.75 2.11
CA TYR A 41 -9.38 -21.04 1.97
C TYR A 41 -8.51 -20.10 2.83
N TRP A 42 -8.71 -18.79 2.72
CA TRP A 42 -7.86 -17.82 3.40
C TRP A 42 -7.97 -17.91 4.92
N ALA A 43 -9.17 -18.09 5.48
CA ALA A 43 -9.32 -18.24 6.93
C ALA A 43 -8.57 -19.46 7.48
N SER A 44 -8.69 -20.59 6.78
CA SER A 44 -7.98 -21.83 7.12
C SER A 44 -6.47 -21.66 6.96
N HIS A 45 -6.02 -21.15 5.81
CA HIS A 45 -4.61 -20.97 5.49
C HIS A 45 -3.91 -20.00 6.44
N LEU A 46 -4.55 -18.88 6.80
CA LEU A 46 -3.94 -17.86 7.66
C LEU A 46 -3.76 -18.34 9.11
N GLY A 47 -4.57 -19.31 9.59
CA GLY A 47 -4.44 -19.86 10.93
C GLY A 47 -4.46 -18.80 12.04
N GLY A 48 -5.36 -17.82 11.92
CA GLY A 48 -5.48 -16.70 12.86
C GLY A 48 -4.52 -15.52 12.60
N ARG A 49 -3.63 -15.61 11.61
CA ARG A 49 -2.81 -14.48 11.18
C ARG A 49 -3.63 -13.45 10.39
N LYS A 50 -3.15 -12.21 10.37
CA LYS A 50 -3.81 -11.13 9.61
C LYS A 50 -3.56 -11.30 8.11
N TYR A 51 -4.54 -10.92 7.30
CA TYR A 51 -4.38 -10.74 5.86
C TYR A 51 -3.91 -9.30 5.58
N HIS A 52 -2.84 -9.15 4.80
CA HIS A 52 -2.10 -7.91 4.60
C HIS A 52 -2.35 -7.28 3.23
N ILE A 53 -2.26 -5.94 3.14
CA ILE A 53 -2.45 -5.13 1.92
C ILE A 53 -1.09 -4.77 1.33
N SER A 54 -0.93 -4.86 0.00
CA SER A 54 0.30 -4.54 -0.74
C SER A 54 0.53 -3.04 -1.03
N ALA A 55 -0.36 -2.15 -0.60
CA ALA A 55 -0.29 -0.71 -0.88
C ALA A 55 0.85 0.01 -0.11
N LEU A 56 1.22 -0.50 1.07
CA LEU A 56 2.35 -0.01 1.85
C LEU A 56 3.08 -1.18 2.50
N TYR A 57 4.37 -1.27 2.25
CA TYR A 57 5.25 -2.28 2.84
C TYR A 57 6.68 -1.76 2.96
N VAL A 58 7.45 -2.41 3.83
CA VAL A 58 8.88 -2.16 4.05
C VAL A 58 9.63 -3.47 3.89
N VAL A 59 10.84 -3.43 3.33
CA VAL A 59 11.67 -4.61 3.10
C VAL A 59 13.06 -4.38 3.68
N ASP A 60 13.47 -5.22 4.64
CA ASP A 60 14.88 -5.32 5.02
C ASP A 60 15.60 -6.14 3.94
N LEU A 61 16.20 -5.45 2.98
CA LEU A 61 16.90 -6.09 1.86
C LEU A 61 18.09 -6.96 2.30
N LYS A 62 18.74 -6.65 3.43
CA LYS A 62 19.85 -7.48 3.94
C LYS A 62 19.29 -8.80 4.47
N LYS A 63 18.25 -8.76 5.30
CA LYS A 63 17.58 -9.97 5.80
C LYS A 63 16.94 -10.77 4.67
N PHE A 64 16.22 -10.10 3.77
CA PHE A 64 15.52 -10.70 2.64
C PHE A 64 16.46 -11.54 1.77
N ARG A 65 17.64 -10.98 1.44
CA ARG A 65 18.70 -11.69 0.71
C ARG A 65 19.31 -12.81 1.53
N ARG A 66 19.66 -12.56 2.80
CA ARG A 66 20.29 -13.56 3.68
C ARG A 66 19.48 -14.85 3.81
N ILE A 67 18.15 -14.77 3.77
CA ILE A 67 17.27 -15.94 3.89
C ILE A 67 16.77 -16.48 2.55
N ALA A 68 17.26 -15.95 1.43
CA ALA A 68 16.79 -16.28 0.08
C ALA A 68 15.26 -16.15 -0.07
N ALA A 69 14.65 -15.13 0.56
CA ALA A 69 13.19 -14.95 0.55
C ALA A 69 12.66 -14.80 -0.89
N GLY A 70 13.41 -14.10 -1.75
CA GLY A 70 13.05 -13.92 -3.16
C GLY A 70 12.97 -15.23 -3.94
N ASP A 71 13.88 -16.18 -3.70
CA ASP A 71 13.86 -17.48 -4.37
C ASP A 71 12.65 -18.31 -3.92
N ARG A 72 12.31 -18.27 -2.62
CA ARG A 72 11.12 -18.93 -2.09
C ARG A 72 9.84 -18.36 -2.70
N LEU A 73 9.73 -17.04 -2.77
CA LEU A 73 8.58 -16.35 -3.38
C LEU A 73 8.44 -16.72 -4.87
N ARG A 74 9.54 -16.72 -5.63
CA ARG A 74 9.55 -17.12 -7.05
C ARG A 74 9.17 -18.59 -7.24
N GLY A 75 9.70 -19.49 -6.41
CA GLY A 75 9.38 -20.91 -6.46
C GLY A 75 7.88 -21.16 -6.21
N GLN A 76 7.32 -20.49 -5.18
CA GLN A 76 5.89 -20.60 -4.89
C GLN A 76 5.04 -20.02 -6.03
N TYR A 77 5.44 -18.86 -6.57
CA TYR A 77 4.76 -18.25 -7.71
C TYR A 77 4.71 -19.22 -8.89
N GLN A 78 5.83 -19.85 -9.26
CA GLN A 78 5.89 -20.80 -10.37
C GLN A 78 4.94 -21.99 -10.21
N GLY A 79 4.75 -22.47 -8.98
CA GLY A 79 3.78 -23.53 -8.69
C GLY A 79 2.33 -23.07 -8.80
N LEU A 80 2.01 -21.89 -8.28
CA LEU A 80 0.65 -21.35 -8.27
C LEU A 80 0.22 -20.77 -9.62
N SER A 81 1.16 -20.26 -10.43
CA SER A 81 0.87 -19.57 -11.70
C SER A 81 0.35 -20.50 -12.80
N GLN A 82 0.37 -21.82 -12.58
CA GLN A 82 -0.19 -22.79 -13.51
C GLN A 82 -1.72 -22.75 -13.55
N ASP A 83 -2.36 -22.40 -12.43
CA ASP A 83 -3.80 -22.19 -12.36
C ASP A 83 -4.12 -20.69 -12.43
N PRO A 84 -4.84 -20.21 -13.48
CA PRO A 84 -5.18 -18.81 -13.63
C PRO A 84 -6.06 -18.26 -12.50
N ASN A 85 -6.65 -19.11 -11.66
CA ASN A 85 -7.54 -18.70 -10.57
C ASN A 85 -6.84 -18.55 -9.20
N SER A 86 -5.57 -18.95 -9.09
CA SER A 86 -4.88 -19.07 -7.79
C SER A 86 -4.39 -17.74 -7.20
N LEU A 87 -4.02 -16.75 -8.02
CA LEU A 87 -3.41 -15.48 -7.59
C LEU A 87 -4.16 -14.28 -8.16
N ALA A 88 -5.35 -14.02 -7.62
CA ALA A 88 -6.21 -12.93 -8.07
C ALA A 88 -5.52 -11.56 -7.99
N ASN A 89 -4.70 -11.33 -6.96
CA ASN A 89 -3.82 -10.15 -6.86
C ASN A 89 -2.43 -10.62 -6.43
N LEU A 90 -1.56 -10.95 -7.38
CA LEU A 90 -0.22 -11.53 -7.15
C LEU A 90 0.58 -10.83 -6.05
N ASP A 91 0.62 -9.51 -6.08
CA ASP A 91 1.38 -8.66 -5.16
C ASP A 91 0.89 -8.74 -3.70
N GLN A 92 -0.38 -9.07 -3.49
CA GLN A 92 -0.99 -9.23 -2.18
C GLN A 92 -1.11 -10.70 -1.76
N ASP A 93 -1.53 -11.57 -2.67
CA ASP A 93 -1.82 -12.97 -2.39
C ASP A 93 -0.53 -13.76 -2.16
N LEU A 94 0.54 -13.50 -2.90
CA LEU A 94 1.78 -14.28 -2.76
C LEU A 94 2.43 -14.10 -1.37
N PRO A 95 2.64 -12.88 -0.84
CA PRO A 95 3.14 -12.73 0.53
C PRO A 95 2.22 -13.36 1.57
N ASN A 96 0.89 -13.18 1.46
CA ASN A 96 -0.07 -13.76 2.41
C ASN A 96 -0.12 -15.29 2.33
N ASN A 97 0.05 -15.87 1.14
CA ASN A 97 0.17 -17.31 0.95
C ASN A 97 1.46 -17.84 1.60
N MET A 98 2.55 -17.08 1.48
CA MET A 98 3.87 -17.43 2.00
C MET A 98 4.09 -17.10 3.49
N ILE A 99 3.04 -16.64 4.20
CA ILE A 99 3.11 -16.11 5.57
C ILE A 99 3.76 -17.05 6.61
N HIS A 100 3.68 -18.36 6.38
CA HIS A 100 4.29 -19.39 7.26
C HIS A 100 5.76 -19.68 6.93
N GLN A 101 6.18 -19.42 5.70
CA GLN A 101 7.53 -19.72 5.20
C GLN A 101 8.43 -18.49 5.19
N VAL A 102 7.83 -17.32 5.01
CA VAL A 102 8.48 -16.01 4.96
C VAL A 102 7.68 -15.07 5.88
N ALA A 103 8.26 -14.80 7.05
CA ALA A 103 7.59 -14.04 8.10
C ALA A 103 7.21 -12.63 7.65
N ILE A 104 6.04 -12.17 8.10
CA ILE A 104 5.53 -10.82 7.86
C ILE A 104 5.43 -10.10 9.19
N LYS A 105 6.07 -8.93 9.30
CA LYS A 105 5.77 -7.99 10.39
C LYS A 105 4.46 -7.28 10.06
N SER A 106 3.43 -7.46 10.88
CA SER A 106 2.23 -6.62 10.79
C SER A 106 2.57 -5.22 11.28
N LEU A 107 2.49 -4.24 10.39
CA LEU A 107 2.67 -2.83 10.72
C LEU A 107 1.46 -2.30 11.53
N PRO A 108 1.65 -1.30 12.42
CA PRO A 108 0.56 -0.63 13.12
C PRO A 108 -0.53 -0.12 12.17
N GLN A 109 -1.80 -0.18 12.57
CA GLN A 109 -2.94 0.13 11.71
C GLN A 109 -2.92 1.57 11.18
N GLU A 110 -2.41 2.52 11.97
CA GLU A 110 -2.26 3.92 11.58
C GLU A 110 -1.39 4.13 10.33
N TRP A 111 -0.53 3.17 9.97
CA TRP A 111 0.29 3.25 8.77
C TRP A 111 -0.51 3.22 7.48
N LEU A 112 -1.70 2.63 7.45
CA LEU A 112 -2.53 2.63 6.25
C LEU A 112 -4.00 2.76 6.60
N TRP A 113 -4.59 3.85 6.09
CA TRP A 113 -6.02 4.08 6.13
C TRP A 113 -6.60 4.04 4.72
N CYS A 114 -7.77 3.43 4.55
CA CYS A 114 -8.54 3.54 3.32
C CYS A 114 -10.02 3.70 3.67
N GLU A 115 -10.73 4.48 2.87
CA GLU A 115 -12.10 4.89 3.19
C GLU A 115 -13.04 3.70 3.26
N THR A 116 -12.84 2.71 2.39
CA THR A 116 -13.69 1.52 2.36
C THR A 116 -13.55 0.69 3.63
N TRP A 117 -12.36 0.44 4.16
CA TRP A 117 -12.19 -0.57 5.24
C TRP A 117 -12.03 0.04 6.63
N CYS A 118 -11.58 1.29 6.71
CA CYS A 118 -11.36 1.98 7.96
C CYS A 118 -12.50 2.91 8.34
N SER A 119 -12.68 3.10 9.64
CA SER A 119 -13.62 4.06 10.19
C SER A 119 -13.12 5.48 9.96
N THR A 120 -14.03 6.44 9.84
CA THR A 120 -13.66 7.86 9.68
C THR A 120 -12.96 8.43 10.92
N LYS A 121 -13.20 7.84 12.09
CA LYS A 121 -12.57 8.23 13.37
C LYS A 121 -11.06 7.99 13.37
N GLU A 122 -10.58 7.00 12.62
CA GLU A 122 -9.15 6.66 12.52
C GLU A 122 -8.38 7.57 11.55
N LEU A 123 -9.07 8.27 10.64
CA LEU A 123 -8.44 9.13 9.63
C LEU A 123 -7.55 10.23 10.24
N LYS A 124 -7.88 10.71 11.45
CA LYS A 124 -7.10 11.74 12.16
C LYS A 124 -5.70 11.25 12.55
N ASN A 125 -5.55 9.94 12.79
CA ASN A 125 -4.29 9.31 13.19
C ASN A 125 -3.57 8.65 12.01
N ALA A 126 -4.18 8.65 10.81
CA ALA A 126 -3.63 7.98 9.64
C ALA A 126 -2.33 8.65 9.15
N LYS A 127 -1.24 7.89 9.19
CA LYS A 127 0.08 8.24 8.66
C LYS A 127 0.12 8.18 7.14
N THR A 128 -0.53 7.19 6.54
CA THR A 128 -0.76 7.14 5.10
C THR A 128 -2.21 6.80 4.76
N ILE A 129 -2.65 7.26 3.60
CA ILE A 129 -4.00 7.05 3.08
C ILE A 129 -3.89 6.50 1.67
N ASP A 130 -4.45 5.31 1.48
CA ASP A 130 -4.68 4.70 0.19
C ASP A 130 -6.03 5.15 -0.39
N LEU A 131 -5.98 5.66 -1.61
CA LEU A 131 -7.14 6.16 -2.33
C LEU A 131 -7.67 5.06 -3.25
N VAL A 132 -8.27 4.04 -2.63
CA VAL A 132 -8.80 2.89 -3.36
C VAL A 132 -9.97 3.33 -4.23
N SER A 133 -9.87 3.14 -5.55
CA SER A 133 -11.00 3.24 -6.46
C SER A 133 -11.87 2.00 -6.32
N ASN A 134 -12.66 1.94 -5.26
CA ASN A 134 -13.41 0.73 -4.96
C ASN A 134 -14.76 0.72 -5.70
N ASN A 135 -14.72 0.22 -6.94
CA ASN A 135 -15.90 0.13 -7.82
C ASN A 135 -16.67 -1.19 -7.61
N ARG A 136 -16.12 -2.12 -6.80
CA ARG A 136 -16.59 -3.50 -6.72
C ARG A 136 -17.91 -3.69 -5.97
N PHE A 137 -18.25 -2.78 -5.06
CA PHE A 137 -19.48 -2.89 -4.27
C PHE A 137 -20.20 -1.55 -4.23
N ALA A 138 -21.53 -1.55 -4.36
CA ALA A 138 -22.34 -0.32 -4.33
C ALA A 138 -22.11 0.48 -3.03
N LEU A 139 -21.94 -0.20 -1.90
CA LEU A 139 -21.60 0.40 -0.61
C LEU A 139 -20.21 1.07 -0.61
N ALA A 140 -19.27 0.51 -1.39
CA ALA A 140 -17.94 1.06 -1.56
C ALA A 140 -17.93 2.31 -2.47
N LYS A 141 -18.85 2.37 -3.45
CA LYS A 141 -19.06 3.55 -4.31
C LYS A 141 -19.57 4.76 -3.53
N GLU A 142 -20.49 4.55 -2.58
CA GLU A 142 -21.02 5.61 -1.72
C GLU A 142 -19.99 6.14 -0.71
N THR A 143 -19.00 5.30 -0.36
CA THR A 143 -17.93 5.60 0.59
C THR A 143 -16.64 6.08 -0.09
N ASN A 144 -16.69 6.78 -1.24
CA ASN A 144 -15.52 7.46 -1.83
C ASN A 144 -15.57 9.00 -1.67
N ARG A 145 -16.43 9.49 -0.78
CA ARG A 145 -16.69 10.93 -0.60
C ARG A 145 -15.50 11.64 0.03
N ILE A 146 -14.87 11.03 1.03
CA ILE A 146 -13.70 11.59 1.72
C ILE A 146 -12.50 11.57 0.79
N SER A 147 -12.27 10.47 0.07
CA SER A 147 -11.20 10.34 -0.91
C SER A 147 -11.31 11.42 -1.99
N THR A 148 -12.52 11.68 -2.48
CA THR A 148 -12.80 12.78 -3.43
C THR A 148 -12.55 14.17 -2.82
N ARG A 149 -12.92 14.40 -1.55
CA ARG A 149 -12.64 15.68 -0.88
C ARG A 149 -11.15 15.88 -0.62
N LEU A 150 -10.46 14.81 -0.22
CA LEU A 150 -9.02 14.80 -0.03
C LEU A 150 -8.35 15.16 -1.35
N THR A 151 -8.62 14.48 -2.46
CA THR A 151 -8.01 14.80 -3.77
C THR A 151 -8.29 16.24 -4.24
N LYS A 152 -9.46 16.81 -3.96
CA LYS A 152 -9.71 18.24 -4.24
C LYS A 152 -8.75 19.17 -3.48
N SER A 153 -8.45 18.88 -2.22
CA SER A 153 -7.48 19.66 -1.44
C SER A 153 -6.03 19.54 -1.96
N TRP A 154 -5.73 18.46 -2.70
CA TRP A 154 -4.44 18.27 -3.41
C TRP A 154 -4.29 19.15 -4.65
N GLY A 155 -5.34 19.88 -5.06
CA GLY A 155 -5.20 20.94 -6.07
C GLY A 155 -4.11 21.95 -5.72
N ARG A 156 -3.80 22.17 -4.43
CA ARG A 156 -2.65 22.98 -4.00
C ARG A 156 -1.30 22.39 -4.40
N PHE A 157 -1.10 21.07 -4.25
CA PHE A 157 0.11 20.40 -4.70
C PHE A 157 0.21 20.35 -6.23
N ALA A 158 -0.91 20.15 -6.93
CA ALA A 158 -0.93 20.22 -8.38
C ALA A 158 -0.52 21.62 -8.88
N ARG A 159 -1.02 22.69 -8.24
CA ARG A 159 -0.61 24.06 -8.50
C ARG A 159 0.87 24.28 -8.19
N LEU A 160 1.37 23.80 -7.05
CA LEU A 160 2.79 23.92 -6.69
C LEU A 160 3.69 23.22 -7.72
N LYS A 161 3.28 22.03 -8.17
CA LYS A 161 3.99 21.28 -9.22
C LYS A 161 3.99 22.02 -10.55
N ALA A 162 2.86 22.60 -10.94
CA ALA A 162 2.76 23.42 -12.14
C ALA A 162 3.64 24.68 -12.06
N VAL A 163 3.69 25.36 -10.90
CA VAL A 163 4.57 26.51 -10.67
C VAL A 163 6.04 26.10 -10.75
N LEU A 164 6.43 25.00 -10.11
CA LEU A 164 7.80 24.47 -10.17
C LEU A 164 8.20 24.05 -11.59
N GLN A 165 7.28 23.43 -12.33
CA GLN A 165 7.50 23.05 -13.73
C GLN A 165 7.62 24.27 -14.65
N HIS A 166 6.75 25.27 -14.50
CA HIS A 166 6.85 26.53 -15.25
C HIS A 166 8.15 27.30 -14.92
N GLY A 167 8.54 27.35 -13.65
CA GLY A 167 9.81 27.96 -13.24
C GLY A 167 11.02 27.22 -13.81
N HIS A 168 10.98 25.89 -13.88
CA HIS A 168 12.03 25.09 -14.49
C HIS A 168 12.11 25.33 -16.01
N SER A 169 10.98 25.38 -16.71
CA SER A 169 10.93 25.68 -18.14
C SER A 169 11.51 27.07 -18.46
N GLN A 170 11.15 28.11 -17.70
CA GLN A 170 11.68 29.46 -17.91
C GLN A 170 13.18 29.57 -17.62
N MET A 171 13.70 28.87 -16.60
CA MET A 171 15.15 28.80 -16.34
C MET A 171 15.89 28.06 -17.46
N THR A 172 15.30 27.00 -18.03
CA THR A 172 15.92 26.29 -19.16
C THR A 172 15.89 27.10 -20.46
N GLU A 173 14.85 27.90 -20.70
CA GLU A 173 14.77 28.79 -21.87
C GLU A 173 15.76 29.96 -21.75
N THR A 174 15.82 30.63 -20.59
CA THR A 174 16.79 31.71 -20.33
C THR A 174 18.25 31.23 -20.36
N SER A 175 18.52 30.00 -19.93
CA SER A 175 19.86 29.40 -20.03
C SER A 175 20.25 29.01 -21.47
N LYS A 176 19.29 28.80 -22.38
CA LYS A 176 19.55 28.60 -23.81
C LYS A 176 19.80 29.91 -24.53
N THR A 177 18.98 30.94 -24.26
CA THR A 177 19.16 32.27 -24.87
C THR A 177 20.47 32.95 -24.45
N SER A 178 20.94 32.72 -23.22
CA SER A 178 22.23 33.25 -22.73
C SER A 178 23.46 32.54 -23.31
N LYS A 179 23.31 31.35 -23.94
CA LYS A 179 24.38 30.67 -24.67
C LYS A 179 24.42 31.00 -26.16
N GLU A 180 23.43 31.72 -26.67
CA GLU A 180 23.30 32.12 -28.08
C GLU A 180 23.63 33.60 -28.33
N LEU A 181 24.06 34.34 -27.31
CA LEU A 181 24.58 35.70 -27.49
C LEU A 181 26.09 35.64 -27.82
N PRO A 182 26.53 36.32 -28.90
CA PRO A 182 27.90 36.25 -29.43
C PRO A 182 28.96 36.90 -28.53
#